data_AF-A0A9P7DCF2-F1
#
_entry.id   AF-A0A9P7DCF2-F1
#
_cell.length_a   1.000
_cell.length_b   1.000
_cell.length_c   1.000
_cell.angle_alpha   90.00
_cell.angle_beta   90.00
_cell.angle_gamma   90.00
#
_symmetry.space_group_name_H-M   'P 1'
#
loop_
_entity.id
_entity.type
_entity.pdbx_description
1 polymer ?
#
loop_
_entity_poly.entity_id
_entity_poly.type
_entity_poly.pdbx_seq_one_letter_code
_entity_poly.pdbx_strand_id
1 'polypeptide(L)'
;MPEERQCIFDQFGVHLTELLQLPYWDPISFTVVESMHILYLRILRYHCQVAWWMNVDLEDGETISGEGTKSIVRPSDESMQKGVGALAAGTFAALDACTKPVLYHLCQDRNLRRASMKRALIKTLLNWKTDQSLRN
;
A
#
# COMPACT_ATOMS: atom_id res chain seq x y z
N MET A 1 37.03 -2.38 -28.00
CA MET A 1 36.79 -3.28 -29.15
C MET A 1 35.31 -3.66 -29.22
N PRO A 2 34.72 -3.92 -30.40
CA PRO A 2 33.30 -4.29 -30.52
C PRO A 2 32.92 -5.53 -29.70
N GLU A 3 33.85 -6.48 -29.59
CA GLU A 3 33.67 -7.76 -28.88
C GLU A 3 33.53 -7.59 -27.36
N GLU A 4 34.27 -6.66 -26.77
CA GLU A 4 34.16 -6.35 -25.33
C GLU A 4 32.79 -5.77 -24.98
N ARG A 5 32.22 -4.96 -25.89
CA ARG A 5 30.89 -4.37 -25.71
C ARG A 5 29.79 -5.43 -25.75
N GLN A 6 29.94 -6.43 -26.62
CA GLN A 6 29.01 -7.57 -26.70
C GLN A 6 29.09 -8.45 -25.44
N CYS A 7 30.29 -8.75 -24.96
CA CYS A 7 30.46 -9.53 -23.72
C CYS A 7 29.80 -8.84 -22.51
N ILE A 8 29.95 -7.51 -22.39
CA ILE A 8 29.29 -6.72 -21.35
C ILE A 8 27.76 -6.76 -21.52
N PHE A 9 27.25 -6.68 -22.75
CA PHE A 9 25.82 -6.78 -23.02
C PHE A 9 25.27 -8.16 -22.64
N ASP A 10 25.95 -9.24 -22.99
CA ASP A 10 25.51 -10.60 -22.67
C ASP A 10 25.53 -10.87 -21.17
N GLN A 11 26.49 -10.27 -20.43
CA GLN A 11 26.62 -10.45 -19.00
C GLN A 11 25.63 -9.60 -18.18
N PHE A 12 25.44 -8.32 -18.55
CA PHE A 12 24.69 -7.36 -17.73
C PHE A 12 23.37 -6.89 -18.38
N GLY A 13 23.14 -7.21 -19.65
CA GLY A 13 21.97 -6.76 -20.42
C GLY A 13 21.99 -5.28 -20.80
N VAL A 14 23.11 -4.58 -20.57
CA VAL A 14 23.24 -3.14 -20.80
C VAL A 14 24.03 -2.88 -22.09
N HIS A 15 23.44 -2.11 -23.00
CA HIS A 15 24.15 -1.66 -24.19
C HIS A 15 25.12 -0.54 -23.82
N LEU A 16 26.40 -0.76 -24.10
CA LEU A 16 27.43 0.24 -23.85
C LEU A 16 27.34 1.37 -24.90
N THR A 17 26.75 2.50 -24.52
CA THR A 17 26.67 3.71 -25.34
C THR A 17 27.82 4.66 -25.04
N GLU A 18 28.10 5.59 -25.94
CA GLU A 18 29.09 6.66 -25.77
C GLU A 18 28.74 7.57 -24.58
N LEU A 19 27.44 7.71 -24.28
CA LEU A 19 26.94 8.49 -23.15
C LEU A 19 27.44 7.94 -21.80
N LEU A 20 27.50 6.61 -21.65
CA LEU A 20 27.96 5.93 -20.44
C LEU A 20 29.50 5.97 -20.25
N GLN A 21 30.23 6.44 -21.26
CA GLN A 21 31.70 6.59 -21.18
C GLN A 21 32.11 7.96 -20.66
N LEU A 22 31.17 8.88 -20.50
CA LEU A 22 31.45 10.25 -20.07
C LEU A 22 31.70 10.28 -18.54
N PRO A 23 32.85 10.80 -18.06
CA PRO A 23 33.20 10.77 -16.63
C PRO A 23 32.25 11.54 -15.72
N TYR A 24 31.48 12.47 -16.29
CA TYR A 24 30.53 13.31 -15.58
C TYR A 24 29.08 12.79 -15.69
N TRP A 25 28.85 11.75 -16.49
CA TRP A 25 27.53 11.20 -16.73
C TRP A 25 27.27 10.00 -15.81
N ASP A 26 26.41 10.19 -14.82
CA ASP A 26 25.89 9.10 -13.98
C ASP A 26 24.45 8.76 -14.42
N PRO A 27 24.19 7.59 -15.01
CA PRO A 27 22.85 7.24 -15.44
C PRO A 27 21.83 7.26 -14.28
N ILE A 28 22.22 6.99 -13.03
CA ILE A 28 21.26 6.98 -11.92
C ILE A 28 20.88 8.42 -11.54
N SER A 29 21.86 9.31 -11.40
CA SER A 29 21.62 10.70 -11.01
C SER A 29 20.97 11.53 -12.11
N PHE A 30 21.17 11.17 -13.39
CA PHE A 30 20.70 11.94 -14.53
C PHE A 30 19.51 11.32 -15.26
N THR A 31 18.98 10.17 -14.81
CA THR A 31 17.70 9.64 -15.32
C THR A 31 16.55 10.46 -14.75
N VAL A 32 16.14 11.49 -15.48
CA VAL A 32 14.86 12.17 -15.23
C VAL A 32 13.77 11.34 -15.91
N VAL A 33 12.80 10.85 -15.14
CA VAL A 33 11.59 10.26 -15.72
C VAL A 33 10.91 11.35 -16.54
N GLU A 34 10.99 11.22 -17.86
CA GLU A 34 10.52 12.23 -18.79
C GLU A 34 8.99 12.45 -18.60
N SER A 35 8.54 13.70 -18.73
CA SER A 35 7.19 14.11 -18.34
C SER A 35 6.09 13.39 -19.14
N MET A 36 6.36 13.01 -20.38
CA MET A 36 5.46 12.19 -21.19
C MET A 36 5.33 10.76 -20.63
N HIS A 37 6.38 10.17 -20.06
CA HIS A 37 6.30 8.86 -19.38
C HIS A 37 5.50 8.94 -18.07
N ILE A 38 5.67 10.02 -17.30
CA ILE A 38 4.87 10.25 -16.09
C ILE A 38 3.37 10.35 -16.43
N LEU A 39 3.05 10.98 -17.56
CA LEU A 39 1.68 11.08 -18.06
C LEU A 39 1.16 9.72 -18.56
N TYR A 40 1.93 9.02 -19.40
CA TYR A 40 1.54 7.75 -20.01
C TYR A 40 1.38 6.62 -18.99
N LEU A 41 2.29 6.53 -18.02
CA LEU A 41 2.23 5.55 -16.93
C LEU A 41 1.16 5.89 -15.88
N ARG A 42 0.37 6.95 -16.10
CA ARG A 42 -0.68 7.45 -15.19
C ARG A 42 -0.17 7.82 -13.79
N ILE A 43 1.15 8.00 -13.65
CA ILE A 43 1.81 8.42 -12.42
C ILE A 43 1.31 9.82 -12.05
N LEU A 44 1.18 10.72 -13.03
CA LEU A 44 0.65 12.07 -12.79
C LEU A 44 -0.76 12.04 -12.19
N ARG A 45 -1.65 11.18 -12.71
CA ARG A 45 -3.01 11.04 -12.19
C ARG A 45 -3.01 10.56 -10.73
N TYR A 46 -2.18 9.58 -10.40
CA TYR A 46 -2.02 9.11 -9.02
C TYR A 46 -1.51 10.22 -8.11
N HIS A 47 -0.48 10.97 -8.54
CA HIS A 47 0.06 12.06 -7.75
C HIS A 47 -0.98 13.16 -7.50
N CYS A 48 -1.71 13.61 -8.53
CA CYS A 48 -2.76 14.61 -8.34
C CYS A 48 -3.89 14.10 -7.44
N GLN A 49 -4.46 12.92 -7.72
CA GLN A 49 -5.67 12.45 -7.04
C GLN A 49 -5.41 11.87 -5.64
N VAL A 50 -4.25 11.25 -5.43
CA VAL A 50 -3.94 10.48 -4.21
C VAL A 50 -2.87 11.15 -3.37
N ALA A 51 -1.76 11.58 -3.98
CA ALA A 51 -0.66 12.18 -3.21
C ALA A 51 -0.96 13.63 -2.81
N TRP A 52 -1.57 14.40 -3.72
CA TRP A 52 -1.94 15.80 -3.53
C TRP A 52 -3.42 16.01 -3.26
N TRP A 53 -4.19 14.92 -3.22
CA TRP A 53 -5.59 14.95 -2.79
C TRP A 53 -6.50 15.85 -3.64
N MET A 54 -6.10 16.16 -4.87
CA MET A 54 -6.90 16.89 -5.86
C MET A 54 -7.83 15.90 -6.56
N ASN A 55 -8.84 15.42 -5.84
CA ASN A 55 -9.87 14.56 -6.40
C ASN A 55 -11.22 15.28 -6.40
N VAL A 56 -11.90 15.27 -7.55
CA VAL A 56 -13.18 15.98 -7.79
C VAL A 56 -14.32 15.40 -6.95
N ASP A 57 -14.17 14.16 -6.47
CA ASP A 57 -15.16 13.49 -5.63
C ASP A 57 -15.11 13.93 -4.15
N LEU A 58 -14.16 14.79 -3.76
CA LEU A 58 -14.01 15.32 -2.39
C LEU A 58 -14.56 16.75 -2.35
N GLU A 59 -15.45 17.06 -1.39
CA GLU A 59 -15.90 18.44 -1.17
C GLU A 59 -14.74 19.31 -0.65
N ASP A 60 -14.58 20.50 -1.23
CA ASP A 60 -13.58 21.48 -0.85
C ASP A 60 -13.80 21.93 0.60
N GLY A 61 -13.01 21.40 1.54
CA GLY A 61 -13.03 21.82 2.95
C GLY A 61 -12.81 20.72 3.99
N GLU A 62 -12.99 19.44 3.63
CA GLU A 62 -12.68 18.34 4.54
C GLU A 62 -11.21 17.93 4.39
N THR A 63 -10.33 18.61 5.15
CA THR A 63 -8.94 18.14 5.33
C THR A 63 -8.93 16.92 6.24
N ILE A 64 -9.27 15.76 5.68
CA ILE A 64 -9.16 14.50 6.41
C ILE A 64 -7.71 14.04 6.30
N SER A 65 -7.03 14.02 7.44
CA SER A 65 -5.73 13.40 7.65
C SER A 65 -5.55 12.08 6.89
N GLY A 66 -4.84 12.09 5.76
CA GLY A 66 -3.97 11.00 5.30
C GLY A 66 -4.59 9.64 4.92
N GLU A 67 -5.92 9.47 4.87
CA GLU A 67 -6.53 8.19 4.48
C GLU A 67 -7.38 8.26 3.20
N GLY A 68 -6.72 8.10 2.05
CA GLY A 68 -7.33 8.09 0.71
C GLY A 68 -8.17 6.84 0.41
N THR A 69 -8.88 6.30 1.40
CA THR A 69 -9.80 5.18 1.24
C THR A 69 -11.14 5.62 1.77
N LYS A 70 -12.18 5.58 0.92
CA LYS A 70 -13.61 5.74 1.28
C LYS A 70 -13.79 5.38 2.75
N SER A 71 -14.08 6.37 3.60
CA SER A 71 -14.22 6.13 5.03
C SER A 71 -15.22 5.00 5.21
N ILE A 72 -14.75 3.85 5.65
CA ILE A 72 -15.64 2.71 5.83
C ILE A 72 -16.50 3.11 7.02
N VAL A 73 -17.75 3.47 6.76
CA VAL A 73 -18.68 3.92 7.80
C VAL A 73 -18.73 2.85 8.90
N ARG A 74 -18.66 3.30 10.15
CA ARG A 74 -18.70 2.40 11.30
C ARG A 74 -20.03 1.65 11.29
N PRO A 75 -20.02 0.31 11.27
CA PRO A 75 -21.24 -0.48 11.30
C PRO A 75 -21.93 -0.38 12.67
N SER A 76 -23.21 -0.76 12.73
CA SER A 76 -24.03 -0.79 13.96
C SER A 76 -23.33 -1.48 15.13
N ASP A 77 -23.59 -0.99 16.35
CA ASP A 77 -22.99 -1.48 17.59
C ASP A 77 -23.21 -2.98 17.82
N GLU A 78 -24.36 -3.53 17.41
CA GLU A 78 -24.63 -4.97 17.49
C GLU A 78 -23.65 -5.79 16.63
N SER A 79 -23.30 -5.27 15.45
CA SER A 79 -22.34 -5.93 14.55
C SER A 79 -20.91 -5.83 15.09
N MET A 80 -20.58 -4.71 15.73
CA MET A 80 -19.29 -4.54 16.42
C MET A 80 -19.17 -5.49 17.62
N GLN A 81 -20.22 -5.65 18.41
CA GLN A 81 -20.24 -6.62 19.53
C GLN A 81 -20.05 -8.06 19.05
N LYS A 82 -20.70 -8.46 17.97
CA LYS A 82 -20.48 -9.77 17.33
C LYS A 82 -19.02 -9.95 16.90
N GLY A 83 -18.40 -8.91 16.34
CA GLY A 83 -16.99 -8.90 15.98
C GLY A 83 -16.05 -9.07 17.18
N VAL A 84 -16.34 -8.39 18.29
CA VAL A 84 -15.59 -8.56 19.55
C VAL A 84 -15.73 -9.97 20.10
N GLY A 85 -16.93 -10.55 20.06
CA GLY A 85 -17.16 -11.95 20.44
C GLY A 85 -16.37 -12.94 19.56
N ALA A 86 -16.34 -12.72 18.24
CA ALA A 86 -15.55 -13.52 17.31
C ALA A 86 -14.04 -13.42 17.56
N LEU A 87 -13.54 -12.22 17.93
CA LEU A 87 -12.15 -12.03 18.32
C LEU A 87 -11.82 -12.75 19.64
N ALA A 88 -12.75 -12.74 20.60
CA ALA A 88 -12.61 -13.47 21.86
C ALA A 88 -12.53 -14.99 21.64
N ALA A 89 -13.21 -15.54 20.64
CA ALA A 89 -13.02 -16.94 20.21
C ALA A 89 -11.64 -17.16 19.58
N GLY A 90 -11.17 -16.23 18.73
CA GLY A 90 -9.82 -16.26 18.14
C GLY A 90 -9.62 -17.31 17.05
N THR A 91 -10.72 -17.84 16.51
CA THR A 91 -10.70 -18.79 15.40
C THR A 91 -10.80 -18.03 14.08
N PHE A 92 -10.05 -18.46 13.07
CA PHE A 92 -10.11 -17.86 11.73
C PHE A 92 -11.53 -17.87 11.14
N ALA A 93 -12.28 -18.97 11.33
CA ALA A 93 -13.64 -19.12 10.83
C ALA A 93 -14.63 -18.10 11.45
N ALA A 94 -14.47 -17.77 12.73
CA ALA A 94 -15.33 -16.80 13.40
C ALA A 94 -15.09 -15.37 12.88
N LEU A 95 -13.83 -15.02 12.62
CA LEU A 95 -13.43 -13.73 12.05
C LEU A 95 -13.78 -13.62 10.56
N ASP A 96 -13.76 -14.74 9.81
CA ASP A 96 -14.20 -14.75 8.42
C ASP A 96 -15.72 -14.64 8.25
N ALA A 97 -16.52 -15.02 9.27
CA ALA A 97 -17.96 -14.75 9.25
C ALA A 97 -18.29 -13.24 9.37
N CYS A 98 -17.36 -12.43 9.88
CA CYS A 98 -17.56 -10.99 10.06
C CYS A 98 -17.40 -10.21 8.75
N THR A 99 -18.11 -9.08 8.64
CA THR A 99 -18.01 -8.18 7.48
C THR A 99 -16.70 -7.40 7.52
N LYS A 100 -16.19 -7.02 6.34
CA LYS A 100 -14.95 -6.24 6.22
C LYS A 100 -14.97 -4.93 7.04
N PRO A 101 -16.06 -4.15 7.10
CA PRO A 101 -16.15 -2.97 7.96
C PRO A 101 -15.91 -3.26 9.44
N VAL A 102 -16.50 -4.34 9.98
CA VAL A 102 -16.31 -4.72 11.39
C VAL A 102 -14.85 -5.06 11.64
N LEU A 103 -14.21 -5.84 10.77
CA LEU A 103 -12.78 -6.17 10.90
C LEU A 103 -11.87 -4.94 10.77
N TYR A 104 -12.23 -3.99 9.91
CA TYR A 104 -11.49 -2.75 9.73
C TYR A 104 -11.53 -1.89 11.00
N HIS A 105 -12.73 -1.67 11.56
CA HIS A 105 -12.92 -0.91 12.79
C HIS A 105 -12.31 -1.61 14.01
N LEU A 106 -12.38 -2.94 14.09
CA LEU A 106 -11.69 -3.69 15.15
C LEU A 106 -10.17 -3.50 15.13
N CYS A 107 -9.56 -3.40 13.94
CA CYS A 107 -8.16 -3.05 13.79
C CYS A 107 -7.90 -1.58 14.15
N GLN A 108 -8.79 -0.67 13.75
CA GLN A 108 -8.69 0.76 14.04
C GLN A 108 -8.74 1.04 15.55
N ASP A 109 -9.71 0.48 16.26
CA ASP A 109 -9.89 0.63 17.71
C ASP A 109 -8.65 0.13 18.50
N ARG A 110 -7.88 -0.78 17.90
CA ARG A 110 -6.66 -1.37 18.50
C ARG A 110 -5.36 -0.78 17.94
N ASN A 111 -5.44 0.30 17.15
CA ASN A 111 -4.30 0.95 16.47
C ASN A 111 -3.43 -0.02 15.65
N LEU A 112 -4.06 -1.02 15.01
CA LEU A 112 -3.39 -2.01 14.18
C LEU A 112 -3.35 -1.59 12.70
N ARG A 113 -2.42 -2.18 11.94
CA ARG A 113 -2.29 -1.94 10.49
C ARG A 113 -3.58 -2.36 9.76
N ARG A 114 -4.17 -1.41 9.03
CA ARG A 114 -5.41 -1.57 8.26
C ARG A 114 -5.10 -1.95 6.80
N ALA A 115 -5.07 -3.26 6.53
CA ALA A 115 -4.88 -3.76 5.18
C ALA A 115 -6.17 -3.66 4.35
N SER A 116 -6.04 -3.49 3.03
CA SER A 116 -7.19 -3.44 2.11
C SER A 116 -7.92 -4.80 1.99
N MET A 117 -7.20 -5.91 2.17
CA MET A 117 -7.71 -7.26 2.03
C MET A 117 -8.26 -7.83 3.36
N LYS A 118 -9.44 -8.45 3.30
CA LYS A 118 -10.09 -9.09 4.46
C LYS A 118 -9.19 -10.13 5.15
N ARG A 119 -8.55 -11.02 4.38
CA ARG A 119 -7.63 -12.04 4.90
C ARG A 119 -6.44 -11.45 5.66
N ALA A 120 -5.92 -10.31 5.19
CA ALA A 120 -4.82 -9.63 5.85
C ALA A 120 -5.25 -9.01 7.20
N LEU A 121 -6.45 -8.42 7.26
CA LEU A 121 -7.03 -7.94 8.53
C LEU A 121 -7.18 -9.08 9.55
N ILE A 122 -7.69 -10.24 9.12
CA ILE A 122 -7.85 -11.42 9.99
C ILE A 122 -6.48 -11.88 10.52
N LYS A 123 -5.47 -11.98 9.66
CA LYS A 123 -4.10 -12.36 10.09
C LYS A 123 -3.54 -11.38 11.12
N THR A 124 -3.70 -10.07 10.92
CA THR A 124 -3.25 -9.05 11.87
C THR A 124 -3.93 -9.21 13.23
N LEU A 125 -5.25 -9.45 13.25
CA LEU A 125 -6.02 -9.66 14.49
C LEU A 125 -5.62 -10.94 15.23
N LEU A 126 -5.37 -12.04 14.49
CA LEU A 126 -4.91 -13.29 15.08
C LEU A 126 -3.51 -13.14 15.70
N ASN A 127 -2.57 -12.52 14.97
CA ASN A 127 -1.23 -12.26 15.49
C ASN A 127 -1.28 -11.38 16.75
N TRP A 128 -2.13 -10.35 16.76
CA TRP A 128 -2.33 -9.51 17.94
C TRP A 128 -2.87 -10.31 19.13
N LYS A 129 -3.80 -11.23 18.90
CA LYS A 129 -4.33 -12.09 19.97
C LYS A 129 -3.25 -13.03 20.53
N THR A 130 -2.42 -13.61 19.67
CA THR A 130 -1.28 -14.44 20.10
C THR A 130 -0.31 -13.62 20.96
N ASP A 131 0.02 -12.39 20.56
CA ASP A 131 0.88 -11.48 21.33
C ASP A 131 0.25 -11.11 22.69
N GLN A 132 -1.06 -10.85 22.73
CA GLN A 132 -1.78 -10.62 23.99
C GLN A 132 -1.73 -11.83 24.94
N SER A 133 -1.81 -13.05 24.42
CA SER A 133 -1.72 -14.28 25.23
C SER A 133 -0.32 -14.52 25.80
N LEU A 134 0.73 -13.92 25.22
CA LEU A 134 2.11 -14.04 25.69
C LEU A 134 2.48 -12.97 26.71
N ARG A 135 1.67 -11.91 26.84
CA ARG A 135 1.89 -10.79 27.76
C ARG A 135 1.08 -10.89 29.06
N ASN A 136 0.15 -11.83 29.14
CA ASN A 136 -0.57 -12.22 30.36
C ASN A 136 0.07 -13.48 30.95
#